data_AF-F8AJC9-F1
#
_entry.id   AF-F8AJC9-F1
#
_cell.length_a   1.000
_cell.length_b   1.000
_cell.length_c   1.000
_cell.angle_alpha   90.00
_cell.angle_beta   90.00
_cell.angle_gamma   90.00
#
_symmetry.space_group_name_H-M   'P 1'
#
loop_
_entity.id
_entity.type
_entity.pdbx_description
1 polymer ?
#
loop_
_entity_poly.entity_id
_entity_poly.type
_entity_poly.pdbx_seq_one_letter_code
_entity_poly.pdbx_strand_id
1 'polypeptide(L)'
;MFSQIDLNLGAYLGIMADVRKLFLECAKALDAELPGLGDDVRRLADLPPNRAFEEYLKLVDKVARLRVSREKRNVLLMILWRYGAQIEECIVPPQFRYFKIRGRPFRLVDSKLVAFLFIVFFLFPAIISSLWSFNTSYTIAHPNEPVTFSTHLCSYRLSWLYDFRAAMVCVIKEGIGEVYFNLGTSDPFEASRRIQAIISRIPYDMRRLKFSEPYIQTPEETLRRNMGVCSDFAILGASVLLHNNVSPVYIVHTVFRGDETGGHAAMAIYYNGTLWVFDWGSKSVPFEDFINTMGKYAEIEEVRIYELTGEEVRLVTVYRARRERDWWRYIYALTIFLGIAFMKRKEWKLI
;
A
#
# COMPACT_ATOMS: atom_id res chain seq x y z
N MET A 1 9.53 4.61 23.04
CA MET A 1 10.01 5.52 24.09
C MET A 1 9.08 6.74 24.11
N PHE A 2 7.91 6.61 24.74
CA PHE A 2 7.00 7.73 25.01
C PHE A 2 7.08 7.97 26.52
N SER A 3 7.71 9.07 26.91
CA SER A 3 7.87 9.46 28.30
C SER A 3 6.50 9.73 28.92
N GLN A 4 6.29 9.18 30.12
CA GLN A 4 5.13 9.41 30.97
C GLN A 4 4.86 10.91 31.11
N ILE A 5 3.77 11.37 30.49
CA ILE A 5 3.15 12.63 30.82
C ILE A 5 2.41 12.37 32.13
N ASP A 6 2.79 13.06 33.21
CA ASP A 6 2.04 13.12 34.47
C ASP A 6 0.69 13.80 34.21
N LEU A 7 -0.24 13.06 33.60
CA LEU A 7 -1.63 13.44 33.51
C LEU A 7 -2.19 13.43 34.94
N ASN A 8 -2.67 14.60 35.37
CA ASN A 8 -3.40 14.75 36.63
C ASN A 8 -4.48 13.65 36.71
N LEU A 9 -4.38 12.79 37.73
CA LEU A 9 -5.23 11.61 37.92
C LEU A 9 -6.73 11.96 37.83
N GLY A 10 -7.12 13.15 38.26
CA GLY A 10 -8.51 13.65 38.15
C GLY A 10 -8.96 13.90 36.70
N ALA A 11 -8.08 14.44 35.84
CA ALA A 11 -8.39 14.64 34.42
C ALA A 11 -8.50 13.30 33.68
N TYR A 12 -7.64 12.34 34.02
CA TYR A 12 -7.71 10.98 33.47
C TYR A 12 -9.01 10.28 33.84
N LEU A 13 -9.44 10.37 35.10
CA LEU A 13 -10.72 9.81 35.56
C LEU A 13 -11.93 10.46 34.90
N GLY A 14 -11.87 11.77 34.59
CA GLY A 14 -12.91 12.46 33.82
C GLY A 14 -13.06 11.89 32.41
N ILE A 15 -11.94 11.76 31.68
CA ILE A 15 -11.92 11.19 30.33
C ILE A 15 -12.47 9.76 30.32
N MET A 16 -12.10 8.94 31.32
CA MET A 16 -12.63 7.58 31.47
C MET A 16 -14.15 7.55 31.58
N ALA A 17 -14.75 8.45 32.38
CA ALA A 17 -16.19 8.51 32.57
C ALA A 17 -16.93 8.91 31.29
N ASP A 18 -16.39 9.89 30.55
CA ASP A 18 -16.97 10.37 29.30
C ASP A 18 -16.89 9.32 28.19
N VAL A 19 -15.74 8.67 28.02
CA VAL A 19 -15.55 7.58 27.03
C VAL A 19 -16.48 6.40 27.35
N ARG A 20 -16.59 6.02 28.62
CA ARG A 20 -17.51 4.95 29.05
C ARG A 20 -18.96 5.28 28.72
N LYS A 21 -19.39 6.52 28.96
CA LYS A 21 -20.74 6.97 28.62
C LYS A 21 -21.00 6.89 27.12
N LEU A 22 -20.05 7.33 26.29
CA LEU A 22 -20.17 7.27 24.83
C LEU A 22 -20.30 5.83 24.30
N PHE A 23 -19.53 4.88 24.86
CA PHE A 23 -19.68 3.46 24.50
C PHE A 23 -21.06 2.91 24.87
N LEU A 24 -21.61 3.26 26.04
CA LEU A 24 -22.95 2.81 26.44
C LEU A 24 -24.06 3.41 25.56
N GLU A 25 -23.94 4.67 25.15
CA GLU A 25 -24.87 5.30 24.21
C GLU A 25 -24.77 4.68 22.80
N CYS A 26 -23.55 4.40 22.33
CA CYS A 26 -23.30 3.68 21.09
C CYS A 26 -23.92 2.28 21.11
N ALA A 27 -23.70 1.51 22.18
CA ALA A 27 -24.28 0.18 22.36
C ALA A 27 -25.81 0.20 22.27
N LYS A 28 -26.46 1.16 22.95
CA LYS A 28 -27.92 1.33 22.91
C LYS A 28 -28.42 1.66 21.50
N ALA A 29 -27.72 2.52 20.76
CA ALA A 29 -28.07 2.86 19.39
C ALA A 29 -27.90 1.68 18.43
N LEU A 30 -26.87 0.85 18.60
CA LEU A 30 -26.66 -0.35 17.79
C LEU A 30 -27.71 -1.43 18.07
N ASP A 31 -28.08 -1.66 19.33
CA ASP A 31 -29.11 -2.65 19.67
C ASP A 31 -30.49 -2.29 19.16
N ALA A 32 -30.80 -1.00 19.01
CA ALA A 32 -32.03 -0.55 18.35
C ALA A 32 -32.09 -0.97 16.88
N GLU A 33 -30.93 -1.07 16.23
CA GLU A 33 -30.82 -1.47 14.83
C GLU A 33 -30.64 -2.99 14.67
N LEU A 34 -29.72 -3.59 15.42
CA LEU A 34 -29.40 -5.01 15.35
C LEU A 34 -29.16 -5.55 16.78
N PRO A 35 -30.16 -6.21 17.38
CA PRO A 35 -30.05 -6.75 18.74
C PRO A 35 -28.85 -7.67 18.91
N GLY A 36 -28.10 -7.48 20.00
CA GLY A 36 -26.93 -8.28 20.37
C GLY A 36 -25.61 -7.71 19.87
N LEU A 37 -25.62 -6.75 18.93
CA LEU A 37 -24.41 -6.04 18.53
C LEU A 37 -23.93 -5.06 19.62
N GLY A 38 -24.84 -4.52 20.43
CA GLY A 38 -24.51 -3.64 21.55
C GLY A 38 -23.68 -4.33 22.64
N ASP A 39 -23.76 -5.64 22.79
CA ASP A 39 -22.99 -6.39 23.79
C ASP A 39 -21.49 -6.34 23.51
N ASP A 40 -21.09 -6.33 22.24
CA ASP A 40 -19.69 -6.14 21.84
C ASP A 40 -19.19 -4.77 22.30
N VAL A 41 -19.98 -3.71 22.13
CA VAL A 41 -19.62 -2.34 22.54
C VAL A 41 -19.62 -2.16 24.06
N ARG A 42 -20.58 -2.77 24.78
CA ARG A 42 -20.62 -2.71 26.25
C ARG A 42 -19.34 -3.24 26.88
N ARG A 43 -18.79 -4.33 26.33
CA ARG A 43 -17.52 -4.91 26.80
C ARG A 43 -16.33 -3.96 26.63
N LEU A 44 -16.38 -3.03 25.67
CA LEU A 44 -15.34 -2.04 25.46
C LEU A 44 -15.36 -0.95 26.54
N ALA A 45 -16.52 -0.67 27.12
CA ALA A 45 -16.71 0.37 28.13
C ALA A 45 -15.96 0.09 29.44
N ASP A 46 -15.55 -1.16 29.66
CA ASP A 46 -14.79 -1.60 30.84
C ASP A 46 -13.28 -1.71 30.56
N LEU A 47 -12.83 -1.46 29.32
CA LEU A 47 -11.42 -1.47 28.94
C LEU A 47 -10.77 -0.08 29.13
N PRO A 48 -9.43 -0.01 29.32
CA PRO A 48 -8.70 1.25 29.24
C PRO A 48 -8.90 1.94 27.88
N PRO A 49 -8.98 3.28 27.77
CA PRO A 49 -9.52 3.96 26.59
C PRO A 49 -8.77 3.66 25.30
N ASN A 50 -7.44 3.65 25.34
CA ASN A 50 -6.60 3.34 24.18
C ASN A 50 -6.89 1.92 23.65
N ARG A 51 -7.01 0.94 24.55
CA ARG A 51 -7.32 -0.45 24.20
C ARG A 51 -8.78 -0.62 23.78
N ALA A 52 -9.69 0.10 24.44
CA ALA A 52 -11.10 0.14 24.09
C ALA A 52 -11.29 0.65 22.65
N PHE A 53 -10.54 1.68 22.25
CA PHE A 53 -10.58 2.23 20.91
C PHE A 53 -9.99 1.28 19.85
N GLU A 54 -8.89 0.59 20.13
CA GLU A 54 -8.36 -0.44 19.22
C GLU A 54 -9.37 -1.57 18.98
N GLU A 55 -9.99 -2.09 20.04
CA GLU A 55 -11.03 -3.12 19.94
C GLU A 55 -12.31 -2.59 19.27
N TYR A 56 -12.62 -1.30 19.45
CA TYR A 56 -13.69 -0.62 18.74
C TYR A 56 -13.47 -0.62 17.22
N LEU A 57 -12.25 -0.36 16.74
CA LEU A 57 -11.93 -0.41 15.32
C LEU A 57 -12.11 -1.81 14.73
N LYS A 58 -11.79 -2.86 15.49
CA LYS A 58 -12.07 -4.26 15.08
C LYS A 58 -13.57 -4.53 14.97
N LEU A 59 -14.38 -3.94 15.85
CA LEU A 59 -15.83 -4.03 15.76
C LEU A 59 -16.37 -3.35 14.49
N VAL A 60 -15.80 -2.20 14.09
CA VAL A 60 -16.16 -1.53 12.83
C VAL A 60 -15.91 -2.45 11.62
N ASP A 61 -14.75 -3.09 11.55
CA ASP A 61 -14.44 -4.07 10.48
C ASP A 61 -15.38 -5.28 10.52
N LYS A 62 -15.67 -5.82 11.72
CA LYS A 62 -16.64 -6.89 11.91
C LYS A 62 -18.01 -6.51 11.34
N VAL A 63 -18.50 -5.30 11.64
CA VAL A 63 -19.80 -4.80 11.16
C VAL A 63 -19.82 -4.59 9.64
N ALA A 64 -18.71 -4.12 9.05
CA ALA A 64 -18.58 -3.98 7.60
C ALA A 64 -18.75 -5.32 6.85
N ARG A 65 -18.34 -6.42 7.49
CA ARG A 65 -18.42 -7.80 6.95
C ARG A 65 -19.70 -8.55 7.31
N LEU A 66 -20.60 -7.98 8.12
CA LEU A 66 -21.86 -8.64 8.49
C LEU A 66 -22.72 -8.92 7.26
N ARG A 67 -23.33 -10.11 7.23
CA ARG A 67 -24.29 -10.52 6.19
C ARG A 67 -25.67 -9.95 6.49
N VAL A 68 -25.83 -8.64 6.32
CA VAL A 68 -27.10 -7.91 6.42
C VAL A 68 -27.34 -7.09 5.14
N SER A 69 -28.53 -6.51 4.99
CA SER A 69 -28.82 -5.65 3.85
C SER A 69 -27.86 -4.45 3.81
N ARG A 70 -27.56 -3.94 2.61
CA ARG A 70 -26.63 -2.81 2.42
C ARG A 70 -27.07 -1.57 3.20
N GLU A 71 -28.36 -1.25 3.16
CA GLU A 71 -28.95 -0.13 3.89
C GLU A 71 -28.75 -0.28 5.40
N LYS A 72 -29.07 -1.46 5.95
CA LYS A 72 -28.91 -1.73 7.38
C LYS A 72 -27.45 -1.64 7.83
N ARG A 73 -26.53 -2.21 7.04
CA ARG A 73 -25.08 -2.09 7.31
C ARG A 73 -24.60 -0.65 7.30
N ASN A 74 -25.07 0.17 6.37
CA ASN A 74 -24.69 1.59 6.31
C ASN A 74 -25.17 2.35 7.55
N VAL A 75 -26.39 2.08 8.04
CA VAL A 75 -26.90 2.69 9.28
C VAL A 75 -26.03 2.30 10.47
N LEU A 76 -25.67 1.01 10.60
CA LEU A 76 -24.79 0.52 11.67
C LEU A 76 -23.40 1.19 11.62
N LEU A 77 -22.81 1.29 10.43
CA LEU A 77 -21.51 1.95 10.24
C LEU A 77 -21.57 3.46 10.54
N MET A 78 -22.67 4.14 10.19
CA MET A 78 -22.86 5.56 10.53
C MET A 78 -22.99 5.80 12.03
N ILE A 79 -23.69 4.91 12.75
CA ILE A 79 -23.75 4.95 14.22
C ILE A 79 -22.32 4.79 14.78
N LEU A 80 -21.58 3.78 14.32
CA LEU A 80 -20.20 3.56 14.75
C LEU A 80 -19.27 4.74 14.39
N TRP A 81 -19.36 5.32 13.21
CA TRP A 81 -18.50 6.48 12.88
C TRP A 81 -18.83 7.70 13.74
N ARG A 82 -20.11 7.98 13.97
CA ARG A 82 -20.54 9.13 14.79
C ARG A 82 -20.03 9.06 16.22
N TYR A 83 -20.10 7.90 16.86
CA TYR A 83 -19.60 7.72 18.23
C TYR A 83 -18.09 7.53 18.27
N GLY A 84 -17.51 6.87 17.26
CA GLY A 84 -16.07 6.68 17.13
C GLY A 84 -15.31 8.00 17.09
N ALA A 85 -15.79 8.99 16.34
CA ALA A 85 -15.20 10.33 16.30
C ALA A 85 -15.20 11.02 17.68
N GLN A 86 -16.31 10.92 18.42
CA GLN A 86 -16.41 11.51 19.76
C GLN A 86 -15.50 10.81 20.78
N ILE A 87 -15.38 9.48 20.68
CA ILE A 87 -14.48 8.68 21.52
C ILE A 87 -13.03 9.04 21.20
N GLU A 88 -12.67 9.17 19.92
CA GLU A 88 -11.34 9.59 19.49
C GLU A 88 -10.98 10.98 20.01
N GLU A 89 -11.90 11.96 19.93
CA GLU A 89 -11.70 13.31 20.48
C GLU A 89 -11.43 13.31 22.00
N CYS A 90 -12.01 12.37 22.74
CA CYS A 90 -11.78 12.21 24.18
C CYS A 90 -10.41 11.60 24.48
N ILE A 91 -9.94 10.66 23.65
CA ILE A 91 -8.71 9.89 23.88
C ILE A 91 -7.48 10.62 23.33
N VAL A 92 -7.62 11.18 22.13
CA VAL A 92 -6.56 11.89 21.41
C VAL A 92 -6.92 13.37 21.46
N PRO A 93 -6.36 14.16 22.40
CA PRO A 93 -6.63 15.58 22.43
C PRO A 93 -6.24 16.19 21.08
N PRO A 94 -7.11 17.03 20.48
CA PRO A 94 -6.87 17.58 19.16
C PRO A 94 -5.55 18.37 19.15
N GLN A 95 -4.59 17.91 18.35
CA GLN A 95 -3.32 18.64 18.15
C GLN A 95 -3.50 19.92 17.33
N PHE A 96 -4.69 20.18 16.78
CA PHE A 96 -5.02 21.41 16.06
C PHE A 96 -6.17 22.16 16.73
N ARG A 97 -5.84 23.28 17.37
CA ARG A 97 -6.83 24.30 17.77
C ARG A 97 -7.37 24.97 16.50
N TYR A 98 -8.63 24.72 16.17
CA TYR A 98 -9.35 25.58 15.23
C TYR A 98 -9.53 26.97 15.83
N PHE A 99 -9.01 27.99 15.14
CA PHE A 99 -9.29 29.38 15.46
C PHE A 99 -10.76 29.69 15.10
N LYS A 100 -11.57 30.02 16.12
CA LYS A 100 -12.88 30.68 15.89
C LYS A 100 -12.64 32.12 15.48
N ILE A 101 -12.64 32.39 14.18
CA ILE A 101 -12.67 33.75 13.64
C ILE A 101 -14.11 34.27 13.75
N ARG A 102 -14.33 35.24 14.63
CA ARG A 102 -15.62 35.89 14.86
C ARG A 102 -15.69 37.20 14.06
N GLY A 103 -16.71 37.33 13.22
CA GLY A 103 -17.32 38.61 12.87
C GLY A 103 -16.78 39.38 11.65
N ARG A 104 -17.44 39.17 10.50
CA ARG A 104 -18.03 40.18 9.58
C ARG A 104 -18.54 39.43 8.34
N PRO A 105 -19.71 39.76 7.77
CA PRO A 105 -20.13 39.15 6.52
C PRO A 105 -19.21 39.67 5.41
N PHE A 106 -18.20 38.87 5.06
CA PHE A 106 -17.47 39.05 3.82
C PHE A 106 -18.46 38.76 2.69
N ARG A 107 -18.89 39.80 1.97
CA ARG A 107 -19.54 39.62 0.67
C ARG A 107 -18.45 39.16 -0.28
N LEU A 108 -18.21 37.85 -0.30
CA LEU A 108 -17.29 37.23 -1.23
C LEU A 108 -17.77 37.57 -2.64
N VAL A 109 -16.84 38.12 -3.40
CA VAL A 109 -16.81 38.16 -4.87
C VAL A 109 -17.53 36.92 -5.42
N ASP A 110 -18.38 37.15 -6.42
CA ASP A 110 -19.21 36.16 -7.13
C ASP A 110 -18.77 34.73 -6.85
N SER A 111 -19.57 34.00 -6.08
CA SER A 111 -19.23 32.66 -5.59
C SER A 111 -18.80 31.72 -6.71
N LYS A 112 -19.22 32.01 -7.95
CA LYS A 112 -18.79 31.32 -9.16
C LYS A 112 -17.30 31.53 -9.49
N LEU A 113 -16.76 32.73 -9.31
CA LEU A 113 -15.33 33.02 -9.54
C LEU A 113 -14.46 32.35 -8.47
N VAL A 114 -14.86 32.39 -7.20
CA VAL A 114 -14.13 31.73 -6.12
C VAL A 114 -14.18 30.21 -6.27
N ALA A 115 -15.35 29.65 -6.61
CA ALA A 115 -15.48 28.23 -6.91
C ALA A 115 -14.66 27.83 -8.15
N PHE A 116 -14.65 28.65 -9.21
CA PHE A 116 -13.84 28.40 -10.40
C PHE A 116 -12.34 28.44 -10.09
N LEU A 117 -11.88 29.44 -9.34
CA LEU A 117 -10.48 29.52 -8.90
C LEU A 117 -10.12 28.35 -7.98
N PHE A 118 -11.02 27.92 -7.09
CA PHE A 118 -10.82 26.73 -6.27
C PHE A 118 -10.73 25.47 -7.13
N ILE A 119 -11.60 25.31 -8.13
CA ILE A 119 -11.57 24.17 -9.05
C ILE A 119 -10.27 24.18 -9.88
N VAL A 120 -9.89 25.31 -10.47
CA VAL A 120 -8.73 25.41 -11.38
C VAL A 120 -7.39 25.37 -10.64
N PHE A 121 -7.31 25.92 -9.43
CA PHE A 121 -6.04 26.07 -8.70
C PHE A 121 -5.87 25.12 -7.52
N PHE A 122 -6.95 24.54 -6.99
CA PHE A 122 -6.86 23.52 -5.93
C PHE A 122 -7.31 22.15 -6.43
N LEU A 123 -8.50 22.04 -7.02
CA LEU A 123 -9.05 20.74 -7.39
C LEU A 123 -8.32 20.14 -8.60
N PHE A 124 -8.05 20.93 -9.64
CA PHE A 124 -7.43 20.49 -10.88
C PHE A 124 -5.97 20.09 -10.68
N PRO A 125 -5.12 20.84 -9.94
CA PRO A 125 -3.78 20.37 -9.59
C PRO A 125 -3.80 19.18 -8.63
N ALA A 126 -4.75 19.10 -7.68
CA ALA A 126 -4.86 17.94 -6.79
C ALA A 126 -5.37 16.66 -7.49
N ILE A 127 -6.16 16.81 -8.56
CA ILE A 127 -6.65 15.69 -9.40
C ILE A 127 -5.61 15.30 -10.45
N ILE A 128 -4.85 16.27 -10.99
CA ILE A 128 -3.80 16.04 -12.02
C ILE A 128 -2.42 15.80 -11.39
N SER A 129 -2.29 15.90 -10.06
CA SER A 129 -1.04 15.61 -9.34
C SER A 129 -0.67 14.12 -9.28
N SER A 130 -0.92 13.35 -10.34
CA SER A 130 -0.24 12.08 -10.60
C SER A 130 1.22 12.32 -11.07
N LEU A 131 1.95 13.19 -10.37
CA LEU A 131 3.30 13.65 -10.74
C LEU A 131 4.32 13.21 -9.69
N TRP A 132 4.30 11.93 -9.36
CA TRP A 132 5.40 11.24 -8.70
C TRP A 132 6.02 10.35 -9.75
N SER A 133 6.97 10.93 -10.46
CA SER A 133 7.65 10.21 -11.52
C SER A 133 8.90 9.58 -10.92
N PHE A 134 8.90 8.26 -10.75
CA PHE A 134 10.14 7.53 -10.53
C PHE A 134 11.20 7.89 -11.61
N ASN A 135 10.77 8.35 -12.80
CA ASN A 135 11.68 8.81 -13.86
C ASN A 135 12.34 10.18 -13.59
N THR A 136 11.82 11.01 -12.67
CA THR A 136 12.46 12.33 -12.40
C THR A 136 13.47 12.28 -11.27
N SER A 137 13.19 11.57 -10.17
CA SER A 137 14.19 11.34 -9.12
C SER A 137 13.86 10.18 -8.20
N TYR A 138 14.89 9.41 -7.86
CA TYR A 138 14.83 8.33 -6.88
C TYR A 138 16.10 8.34 -6.01
N THR A 139 16.00 7.72 -4.83
CA THR A 139 17.16 7.41 -3.98
C THR A 139 17.49 5.94 -4.10
N ILE A 140 18.78 5.62 -4.28
CA ILE A 140 19.27 4.25 -4.32
C ILE A 140 19.86 3.90 -2.95
N ALA A 141 19.44 2.77 -2.39
CA ALA A 141 20.08 2.13 -1.26
C ALA A 141 20.61 0.77 -1.68
N HIS A 142 21.81 0.42 -1.24
CA HIS A 142 22.41 -0.90 -1.45
C HIS A 142 22.55 -1.63 -0.11
N PRO A 143 21.43 -2.09 0.48
CA PRO A 143 21.45 -2.68 1.82
C PRO A 143 22.33 -3.93 1.87
N ASN A 144 22.34 -4.72 0.80
CA ASN A 144 23.09 -5.97 0.70
C ASN A 144 22.76 -6.97 1.83
N GLU A 145 21.50 -6.95 2.26
CA GLU A 145 20.99 -7.65 3.45
C GLU A 145 20.46 -9.04 3.07
N PRO A 146 20.80 -10.10 3.80
CA PRO A 146 20.20 -11.41 3.61
C PRO A 146 18.71 -11.36 3.95
N VAL A 147 17.88 -11.95 3.10
CA VAL A 147 16.46 -12.17 3.38
C VAL A 147 16.35 -13.48 4.14
N THR A 148 16.19 -13.38 5.46
CA THR A 148 16.03 -14.54 6.34
C THR A 148 14.56 -14.81 6.63
N PHE A 149 14.17 -16.08 6.53
CA PHE A 149 12.89 -16.58 7.04
C PHE A 149 13.13 -17.90 7.74
N SER A 150 12.31 -18.21 8.74
CA SER A 150 12.49 -19.42 9.54
C SER A 150 12.17 -20.67 8.71
N THR A 151 13.14 -21.57 8.55
CA THR A 151 13.00 -22.77 7.71
C THR A 151 11.92 -23.71 8.23
N HIS A 152 11.73 -23.80 9.56
CA HIS A 152 10.64 -24.59 10.14
C HIS A 152 9.25 -24.05 9.75
N LEU A 153 9.13 -22.73 9.53
CA LEU A 153 7.88 -22.12 9.09
C LEU A 153 7.55 -22.47 7.64
N CYS A 154 8.55 -22.79 6.81
CA CYS A 154 8.32 -23.16 5.41
C CYS A 154 7.43 -24.40 5.25
N SER A 155 7.41 -25.31 6.24
CA SER A 155 6.48 -26.45 6.30
C SER A 155 5.00 -26.03 6.46
N TYR A 156 4.74 -24.83 6.98
CA TYR A 156 3.41 -24.26 7.16
C TYR A 156 3.14 -23.25 6.05
N ARG A 157 2.51 -23.70 4.96
CA ARG A 157 2.23 -22.88 3.78
C ARG A 157 1.71 -21.47 4.11
N LEU A 158 0.73 -21.34 5.01
CA LEU A 158 0.12 -20.06 5.38
C LEU A 158 1.12 -19.03 5.95
N SER A 159 2.28 -19.46 6.43
CA SER A 159 3.30 -18.57 6.99
C SER A 159 4.05 -17.76 5.94
N TRP A 160 4.13 -18.25 4.70
CA TRP A 160 4.86 -17.61 3.61
C TRP A 160 3.98 -17.32 2.39
N LEU A 161 2.78 -17.90 2.33
CA LEU A 161 1.87 -17.81 1.19
C LEU A 161 1.56 -16.36 0.75
N TYR A 162 1.54 -15.42 1.69
CA TYR A 162 1.16 -14.02 1.46
C TYR A 162 2.34 -13.03 1.64
N ASP A 163 3.55 -13.54 1.85
CA ASP A 163 4.75 -12.73 2.01
C ASP A 163 5.76 -13.13 0.93
N PHE A 164 5.98 -12.24 -0.04
CA PHE A 164 6.85 -12.50 -1.17
C PHE A 164 8.30 -12.78 -0.77
N ARG A 165 8.79 -12.15 0.31
CA ARG A 165 10.15 -12.40 0.81
C ARG A 165 10.26 -13.77 1.44
N ALA A 166 9.27 -14.14 2.27
CA ALA A 166 9.22 -15.47 2.87
C ALA A 166 9.06 -16.57 1.80
N ALA A 167 8.23 -16.33 0.79
CA ALA A 167 8.03 -17.26 -0.32
C ALA A 167 9.31 -17.50 -1.13
N MET A 168 10.10 -16.45 -1.42
CA MET A 168 11.40 -16.62 -2.07
C MET A 168 12.33 -17.51 -1.24
N VAL A 169 12.40 -17.31 0.08
CA VAL A 169 13.22 -18.18 0.95
C VAL A 169 12.72 -19.62 0.91
N CYS A 170 11.42 -19.85 1.14
CA CYS A 170 10.88 -21.20 1.22
C CYS A 170 10.90 -21.94 -0.13
N VAL A 171 10.70 -21.25 -1.24
CA VAL A 171 10.69 -21.89 -2.56
C VAL A 171 12.09 -22.00 -3.16
N ILE A 172 12.89 -20.92 -3.14
CA ILE A 172 14.18 -20.89 -3.83
C ILE A 172 15.28 -21.52 -2.99
N LYS A 173 15.33 -21.21 -1.69
CA LYS A 173 16.40 -21.71 -0.82
C LYS A 173 16.07 -23.07 -0.22
N GLU A 174 14.84 -23.26 0.25
CA GLU A 174 14.42 -24.54 0.87
C GLU A 174 13.81 -25.53 -0.13
N GLY A 175 13.70 -25.14 -1.41
CA GLY A 175 13.28 -26.02 -2.50
C GLY A 175 11.83 -26.50 -2.46
N ILE A 176 10.92 -25.76 -1.82
CA ILE A 176 9.51 -26.18 -1.73
C ILE A 176 8.81 -26.07 -3.08
N GLY A 177 8.35 -27.22 -3.59
CA GLY A 177 7.62 -27.31 -4.85
C GLY A 177 8.49 -27.01 -6.08
N GLU A 178 9.78 -27.36 -5.99
CA GLU A 178 10.73 -27.29 -7.10
C GLU A 178 10.31 -28.12 -8.30
N VAL A 179 10.78 -27.69 -9.47
CA VAL A 179 10.52 -28.33 -10.76
C VAL A 179 11.81 -28.38 -11.56
N TYR A 180 12.12 -29.56 -12.09
CA TYR A 180 13.31 -29.76 -12.90
C TYR A 180 12.95 -29.66 -14.38
N PHE A 181 13.33 -28.55 -15.00
CA PHE A 181 13.29 -28.38 -16.45
C PHE A 181 14.70 -28.24 -16.98
N ASN A 182 15.08 -29.06 -17.96
CA ASN A 182 16.29 -28.81 -18.73
C ASN A 182 15.98 -27.84 -19.88
N LEU A 183 16.60 -26.67 -19.87
CA LEU A 183 16.41 -25.65 -20.90
C LEU A 183 17.24 -25.92 -22.17
N GLY A 184 18.15 -26.89 -22.16
CA GLY A 184 18.92 -27.33 -23.33
C GLY A 184 19.90 -26.29 -23.88
N THR A 185 20.41 -25.42 -23.01
CA THR A 185 21.43 -24.42 -23.32
C THR A 185 22.21 -24.08 -22.05
N SER A 186 23.49 -23.75 -22.20
CA SER A 186 24.33 -23.21 -21.12
C SER A 186 24.46 -21.68 -21.17
N ASP A 187 23.97 -21.03 -22.23
CA ASP A 187 23.97 -19.57 -22.33
C ASP A 187 22.87 -18.98 -21.44
N PRO A 188 23.21 -18.15 -20.42
CA PRO A 188 22.23 -17.61 -19.48
C PRO A 188 21.11 -16.80 -20.13
N PHE A 189 21.43 -16.05 -21.18
CA PHE A 189 20.46 -15.18 -21.85
C PHE A 189 19.45 -15.99 -22.66
N GLU A 190 19.93 -16.95 -23.46
CA GLU A 190 19.08 -17.89 -24.19
C GLU A 190 18.25 -18.77 -23.22
N ALA A 191 18.84 -19.22 -22.11
CA ALA A 191 18.10 -19.93 -21.06
C ALA A 191 16.93 -19.07 -20.55
N SER A 192 17.20 -17.81 -20.20
CA SER A 192 16.20 -16.84 -19.71
C SER A 192 15.08 -16.59 -20.73
N ARG A 193 15.43 -16.48 -22.02
CA ARG A 193 14.44 -16.36 -23.10
C ARG A 193 13.56 -17.60 -23.26
N ARG A 194 14.15 -18.80 -23.16
CA ARG A 194 13.41 -20.07 -23.26
C ARG A 194 12.40 -20.20 -22.13
N ILE A 195 12.81 -19.96 -20.88
CA ILE A 195 11.88 -20.03 -19.75
C ILE A 195 10.82 -18.92 -19.81
N GLN A 196 11.17 -17.70 -20.24
CA GLN A 196 10.19 -16.64 -20.49
C GLN A 196 9.14 -17.07 -21.53
N ALA A 197 9.56 -17.73 -22.62
CA ALA A 197 8.66 -18.22 -23.66
C ALA A 197 7.72 -19.34 -23.15
N ILE A 198 8.20 -20.20 -22.25
CA ILE A 198 7.37 -21.22 -21.58
C ILE A 198 6.34 -20.54 -20.68
N ILE A 199 6.80 -19.67 -19.78
CA ILE A 199 5.96 -18.96 -18.81
C ILE A 199 4.89 -18.10 -19.51
N SER A 200 5.24 -17.45 -20.62
CA SER A 200 4.31 -16.61 -21.38
C SER A 200 3.20 -17.40 -22.09
N ARG A 201 3.30 -18.73 -22.17
CA ARG A 201 2.22 -19.60 -22.65
C ARG A 201 1.24 -20.00 -21.54
N ILE A 202 1.61 -19.79 -20.29
CA ILE A 202 0.74 -20.06 -19.14
C ILE A 202 -0.22 -18.87 -18.99
N PRO A 203 -1.55 -19.09 -19.00
CA PRO A 203 -2.53 -18.03 -18.81
C PRO A 203 -2.33 -17.24 -17.51
N TYR A 204 -2.53 -15.93 -17.58
CA TYR A 204 -2.51 -15.06 -16.40
C TYR A 204 -3.83 -15.16 -15.63
N ASP A 205 -3.75 -15.35 -14.31
CA ASP A 205 -4.91 -15.41 -13.42
C ASP A 205 -5.43 -14.01 -13.07
N MET A 206 -6.19 -13.43 -14.00
CA MET A 206 -6.83 -12.13 -13.81
C MET A 206 -7.86 -12.12 -12.66
N ARG A 207 -8.35 -13.30 -12.23
CA ARG A 207 -9.34 -13.38 -11.15
C ARG A 207 -8.67 -13.10 -9.80
N ARG A 208 -7.47 -13.63 -9.56
CA ARG A 208 -6.71 -13.37 -8.32
C ARG A 208 -6.38 -11.90 -8.11
N LEU A 209 -6.11 -11.17 -9.19
CA LEU A 209 -5.93 -9.71 -9.13
C LEU A 209 -7.23 -8.99 -8.77
N LYS A 210 -8.37 -9.41 -9.35
CA LYS A 210 -9.67 -8.75 -9.13
C LYS A 210 -10.22 -8.94 -7.72
N PHE A 211 -9.93 -10.07 -7.07
CA PHE A 211 -10.44 -10.40 -5.74
C PHE A 211 -9.43 -10.13 -4.61
N SER A 212 -8.28 -9.51 -4.93
CA SER A 212 -7.20 -9.26 -3.97
C SER A 212 -6.87 -10.52 -3.17
N GLU A 213 -6.60 -11.63 -3.87
CA GLU A 213 -6.14 -12.88 -3.27
C GLU A 213 -4.61 -13.02 -3.50
N PRO A 214 -3.76 -12.32 -2.71
CA PRO A 214 -2.33 -12.19 -2.97
C PRO A 214 -1.56 -13.41 -2.45
N TYR A 215 -2.06 -14.62 -2.68
CA TYR A 215 -1.29 -15.81 -2.35
C TYR A 215 -0.20 -16.04 -3.39
N ILE A 216 0.81 -16.84 -3.08
CA ILE A 216 1.92 -17.20 -3.97
C ILE A 216 1.89 -18.70 -4.25
N GLN A 217 2.05 -19.09 -5.50
CA GLN A 217 2.15 -20.49 -5.91
C GLN A 217 3.60 -20.93 -5.96
N THR A 218 3.84 -22.20 -5.61
CA THR A 218 5.12 -22.85 -5.89
C THR A 218 5.27 -23.11 -7.41
N PRO A 219 6.50 -23.32 -7.91
CA PRO A 219 6.75 -23.69 -9.31
C PRO A 219 5.91 -24.88 -9.77
N GLU A 220 5.85 -25.96 -8.98
CA GLU A 220 5.01 -27.14 -9.25
C GLU A 220 3.53 -26.76 -9.39
N GLU A 221 3.02 -25.92 -8.50
CA GLU A 221 1.61 -25.51 -8.53
C GLU A 221 1.28 -24.65 -9.74
N THR A 222 2.14 -23.71 -10.10
CA THR A 222 1.95 -22.83 -11.27
C THR A 222 1.81 -23.65 -12.55
N LEU A 223 2.66 -24.67 -12.71
CA LEU A 223 2.59 -25.57 -13.85
C LEU A 223 1.37 -26.49 -13.79
N ARG A 224 1.11 -27.11 -12.64
CA ARG A 224 0.01 -28.06 -12.46
C ARG A 224 -1.35 -27.38 -12.67
N ARG A 225 -1.50 -26.15 -12.20
CA ARG A 225 -2.71 -25.34 -12.42
C ARG A 225 -2.75 -24.74 -13.82
N ASN A 226 -1.61 -24.67 -14.49
CA ASN A 226 -1.43 -24.00 -15.78
C ASN A 226 -2.03 -22.58 -15.74
N MET A 227 -1.80 -21.86 -14.64
CA MET A 227 -2.28 -20.50 -14.42
C MET A 227 -1.54 -19.86 -13.25
N GLY A 228 -1.18 -18.58 -13.35
CA GLY A 228 -0.47 -17.86 -12.30
C GLY A 228 -0.55 -16.34 -12.45
N VAL A 229 0.06 -15.62 -11.50
CA VAL A 229 0.26 -14.16 -11.56
C VAL A 229 1.76 -13.84 -11.62
N CYS A 230 2.11 -12.55 -11.72
CA CYS A 230 3.50 -12.10 -11.90
C CYS A 230 4.49 -12.66 -10.87
N SER A 231 4.13 -12.73 -9.59
CA SER A 231 4.97 -13.31 -8.53
C SER A 231 5.23 -14.81 -8.74
N ASP A 232 4.20 -15.58 -9.09
CA ASP A 232 4.31 -17.01 -9.38
C ASP A 232 5.27 -17.26 -10.54
N PHE A 233 5.14 -16.45 -11.60
CA PHE A 233 5.97 -16.55 -12.80
C PHE A 233 7.42 -16.14 -12.54
N ALA A 234 7.66 -15.08 -11.78
CA ALA A 234 9.01 -14.67 -11.39
C ALA A 234 9.72 -15.76 -10.58
N ILE A 235 9.02 -16.39 -9.63
CA ILE A 235 9.55 -17.48 -8.79
C ILE A 235 9.81 -18.74 -9.62
N LEU A 236 8.85 -19.17 -10.45
CA LEU A 236 9.01 -20.32 -11.35
C LEU A 236 10.22 -20.12 -12.28
N GLY A 237 10.33 -18.94 -12.91
CA GLY A 237 11.41 -18.63 -13.81
C GLY A 237 12.78 -18.63 -13.13
N ALA A 238 12.86 -18.02 -11.94
CA ALA A 238 14.10 -17.99 -11.16
C ALA A 238 14.53 -19.37 -10.69
N SER A 239 13.62 -20.19 -10.17
CA SER A 239 13.90 -21.57 -9.74
C SER A 239 14.43 -22.42 -10.90
N VAL A 240 13.78 -22.37 -12.07
CA VAL A 240 14.24 -23.13 -13.24
C VAL A 240 15.62 -22.66 -13.71
N LEU A 241 15.90 -21.35 -13.72
CA LEU A 241 17.20 -20.83 -14.13
C LEU A 241 18.32 -21.30 -13.18
N LEU A 242 18.09 -21.25 -11.87
CA LEU A 242 19.05 -21.74 -10.87
C LEU A 242 19.35 -23.23 -11.07
N HIS A 243 18.35 -24.06 -11.35
CA HIS A 243 18.56 -25.48 -11.68
C HIS A 243 19.31 -25.73 -12.99
N ASN A 244 19.34 -24.75 -13.91
CA ASN A 244 20.12 -24.83 -15.16
C ASN A 244 21.50 -24.16 -15.02
N ASN A 245 22.02 -24.03 -13.80
CA ASN A 245 23.31 -23.40 -13.49
C ASN A 245 23.40 -21.93 -13.95
N VAL A 246 22.27 -21.24 -14.09
CA VAL A 246 22.24 -19.79 -14.27
C VAL A 246 22.17 -19.17 -12.89
N SER A 247 23.29 -18.61 -12.43
CA SER A 247 23.42 -17.95 -11.13
C SER A 247 24.45 -16.83 -11.23
N PRO A 248 24.23 -15.66 -10.61
CA PRO A 248 23.03 -15.28 -9.86
C PRO A 248 21.81 -15.01 -10.77
N VAL A 249 20.62 -15.23 -10.22
CA VAL A 249 19.34 -14.79 -10.79
C VAL A 249 18.78 -13.66 -9.93
N TYR A 250 18.10 -12.70 -10.54
CA TYR A 250 17.51 -11.56 -9.86
C TYR A 250 16.00 -11.58 -9.94
N ILE A 251 15.33 -11.03 -8.93
CA ILE A 251 13.91 -10.70 -8.98
C ILE A 251 13.77 -9.19 -8.81
N VAL A 252 13.12 -8.56 -9.79
CA VAL A 252 12.72 -7.15 -9.74
C VAL A 252 11.30 -7.08 -9.22
N HIS A 253 11.14 -6.58 -8.00
CA HIS A 253 9.85 -6.36 -7.35
C HIS A 253 9.52 -4.87 -7.34
N THR A 254 8.56 -4.47 -8.16
CA THR A 254 8.08 -3.11 -8.29
C THR A 254 6.84 -2.92 -7.42
N VAL A 255 6.93 -2.06 -6.42
CA VAL A 255 5.82 -1.68 -5.54
C VAL A 255 5.17 -0.43 -6.11
N PHE A 256 3.88 -0.55 -6.46
CA PHE A 256 3.08 0.59 -6.91
C PHE A 256 2.38 1.25 -5.74
N ARG A 257 2.25 2.57 -5.82
CA ARG A 257 1.59 3.34 -4.78
C ARG A 257 0.09 3.04 -4.76
N GLY A 258 -0.43 2.76 -3.57
CA GLY A 258 -1.86 2.48 -3.37
C GLY A 258 -2.31 1.14 -3.94
N ASP A 259 -1.38 0.30 -4.39
CA ASP A 259 -1.68 -1.04 -4.85
C ASP A 259 -1.67 -2.03 -3.67
N GLU A 260 -2.86 -2.47 -3.29
CA GLU A 260 -3.05 -3.45 -2.22
C GLU A 260 -2.66 -4.88 -2.64
N THR A 261 -2.44 -5.13 -3.94
CA THR A 261 -2.11 -6.46 -4.46
C THR A 261 -0.63 -6.82 -4.29
N GLY A 262 0.20 -5.86 -3.87
CA GLY A 262 1.62 -6.07 -3.58
C GLY A 262 2.57 -5.73 -4.74
N GLY A 263 2.07 -5.15 -5.83
CA GLY A 263 2.88 -4.66 -6.94
C GLY A 263 3.08 -5.68 -8.08
N HIS A 264 4.20 -5.56 -8.78
CA HIS A 264 4.58 -6.41 -9.91
C HIS A 264 5.94 -7.06 -9.68
N ALA A 265 6.12 -8.29 -10.13
CA ALA A 265 7.37 -9.02 -10.00
C ALA A 265 7.78 -9.64 -11.34
N ALA A 266 9.06 -9.52 -11.67
CA ALA A 266 9.66 -10.14 -12.85
C ALA A 266 11.03 -10.72 -12.51
N MET A 267 11.45 -11.77 -13.23
CA MET A 267 12.80 -12.30 -13.11
C MET A 267 13.77 -11.48 -13.95
N ALA A 268 15.05 -11.49 -13.59
CA ALA A 268 16.11 -10.80 -14.31
C ALA A 268 17.45 -11.53 -14.18
N ILE A 269 18.37 -11.24 -15.10
CA ILE A 269 19.77 -11.69 -15.04
C ILE A 269 20.71 -10.56 -15.43
N TYR A 270 21.92 -10.55 -14.88
CA TYR A 270 23.00 -9.74 -15.43
C TYR A 270 23.63 -10.45 -16.62
N TYR A 271 23.63 -9.79 -17.77
CA TYR A 271 24.27 -10.29 -18.99
C TYR A 271 24.95 -9.15 -19.72
N ASN A 272 26.26 -9.31 -19.97
CA ASN A 272 27.13 -8.29 -20.59
C ASN A 272 27.03 -6.90 -19.91
N GLY A 273 27.00 -6.86 -18.58
CA GLY A 273 26.94 -5.63 -17.79
C GLY A 273 25.56 -4.98 -17.68
N THR A 274 24.54 -5.54 -18.35
CA THR A 274 23.16 -5.04 -18.31
C THR A 274 22.29 -5.98 -17.48
N LEU A 275 21.45 -5.41 -16.59
CA LEU A 275 20.40 -6.15 -15.93
C LEU A 275 19.20 -6.28 -16.88
N TRP A 276 19.00 -7.48 -17.42
CA TRP A 276 17.91 -7.79 -18.33
C TRP A 276 16.72 -8.35 -17.58
N VAL A 277 15.54 -7.78 -17.79
CA VAL A 277 14.28 -8.18 -17.16
C VAL A 277 13.46 -9.02 -18.12
N PHE A 278 12.96 -10.15 -17.63
CA PHE A 278 12.13 -11.12 -18.36
C PHE A 278 10.78 -11.22 -17.64
N ASP A 279 9.79 -10.54 -18.18
CA ASP A 279 8.46 -10.47 -17.61
C ASP A 279 7.45 -11.30 -18.43
N TRP A 280 6.36 -11.71 -17.81
CA TRP A 280 5.32 -12.53 -18.43
C TRP A 280 4.68 -11.76 -19.60
N GLY A 281 4.57 -12.41 -20.76
CA GLY A 281 3.84 -11.87 -21.91
C GLY A 281 4.48 -10.66 -22.59
N SER A 282 5.70 -10.25 -22.19
CA SER A 282 6.40 -9.09 -22.73
C SER A 282 7.75 -9.47 -23.35
N LYS A 283 8.39 -8.51 -24.04
CA LYS A 283 9.75 -8.70 -24.56
C LYS A 283 10.75 -8.54 -23.42
N SER A 284 11.83 -9.33 -23.43
CA SER A 284 12.98 -9.08 -22.55
C SER A 284 13.59 -7.71 -22.85
N VAL A 285 13.75 -6.88 -21.83
CA VAL A 285 14.25 -5.50 -21.97
C VAL A 285 15.27 -5.17 -20.86
N PRO A 286 16.15 -4.19 -21.06
CA PRO A 286 16.97 -3.65 -19.99
C PRO A 286 16.11 -3.12 -18.82
N PHE A 287 16.66 -3.16 -17.61
CA PHE A 287 15.98 -2.68 -16.40
C PHE A 287 15.43 -1.25 -16.53
N GLU A 288 16.19 -0.33 -17.10
CA GLU A 288 15.72 1.06 -17.29
C GLU A 288 14.47 1.14 -18.16
N ASP A 289 14.43 0.38 -19.26
CA ASP A 289 13.28 0.32 -20.17
C ASP A 289 12.06 -0.35 -19.52
N PHE A 290 12.30 -1.38 -18.69
CA PHE A 290 11.26 -2.02 -17.89
C PHE A 290 10.62 -1.01 -16.93
N ILE A 291 11.42 -0.27 -16.15
CA ILE A 291 10.92 0.73 -15.21
C ILE A 291 10.21 1.87 -15.94
N ASN A 292 10.77 2.37 -17.04
CA ASN A 292 10.15 3.39 -17.88
C ASN A 292 8.79 2.94 -18.43
N THR A 293 8.64 1.65 -18.73
CA THR A 293 7.37 1.07 -19.19
C THR A 293 6.38 0.95 -18.05
N MET A 294 6.78 0.41 -16.90
CA MET A 294 5.93 0.28 -15.72
C MET A 294 5.44 1.63 -15.20
N GLY A 295 6.32 2.64 -15.17
CA GLY A 295 5.99 4.00 -14.75
C GLY A 295 4.98 4.74 -15.65
N LYS A 296 4.72 4.23 -16.87
CA LYS A 296 3.65 4.74 -17.74
C LYS A 296 2.27 4.21 -17.34
N TYR A 297 2.21 3.05 -16.70
CA TYR A 297 0.97 2.38 -16.33
C TYR A 297 0.56 2.65 -14.89
N ALA A 298 1.52 2.74 -13.98
CA ALA A 298 1.27 2.94 -12.56
C ALA A 298 2.37 3.77 -11.89
N GLU A 299 2.01 4.44 -10.80
CA GLU A 299 2.94 5.22 -9.99
C GLU A 299 3.83 4.27 -9.17
N ILE A 300 5.12 4.22 -9.48
CA ILE A 300 6.09 3.39 -8.77
C ILE A 300 6.52 4.09 -7.48
N GLU A 301 6.28 3.45 -6.35
CA GLU A 301 6.74 3.90 -5.03
C GLU A 301 8.16 3.41 -4.73
N GLU A 302 8.40 2.12 -4.99
CA GLU A 302 9.66 1.46 -4.67
C GLU A 302 9.96 0.33 -5.65
N VAL A 303 11.24 0.11 -5.97
CA VAL A 303 11.71 -1.06 -6.71
C VAL A 303 12.76 -1.77 -5.87
N ARG A 304 12.52 -3.04 -5.57
CA ARG A 304 13.45 -3.90 -4.84
C ARG A 304 14.07 -4.90 -5.80
N ILE A 305 15.38 -5.02 -5.77
CA ILE A 305 16.12 -6.04 -6.51
C ILE A 305 16.64 -7.06 -5.51
N TYR A 306 16.19 -8.29 -5.68
CA TYR A 306 16.69 -9.44 -4.93
C TYR A 306 17.68 -10.22 -5.80
N GLU A 307 18.79 -10.66 -5.22
CA GLU A 307 19.76 -11.58 -5.80
C GLU A 307 19.57 -12.97 -5.21
N LEU A 308 19.58 -13.99 -6.07
CA LEU A 308 19.29 -15.39 -5.75
C LEU A 308 20.45 -16.27 -6.25
N THR A 309 21.00 -17.12 -5.38
CA THR A 309 22.14 -18.00 -5.70
C THR A 309 21.85 -19.49 -5.45
N GLY A 310 20.59 -19.85 -5.15
CA GLY A 310 20.17 -21.20 -4.74
C GLY A 310 20.36 -21.44 -3.24
N GLU A 311 21.45 -20.95 -2.66
CA GLU A 311 21.72 -21.06 -1.21
C GLU A 311 21.24 -19.82 -0.42
N GLU A 312 21.16 -18.67 -1.09
CA GLU A 312 20.88 -17.39 -0.47
C GLU A 312 19.89 -16.55 -1.28
N VAL A 313 19.10 -15.75 -0.57
CA VAL A 313 18.26 -14.68 -1.10
C VAL A 313 18.71 -13.39 -0.44
N ARG A 314 19.12 -12.39 -1.23
CA ARG A 314 19.63 -11.11 -0.72
C ARG A 314 18.87 -9.94 -1.32
N LEU A 315 18.55 -8.94 -0.50
CA LEU A 315 18.09 -7.65 -1.00
C LEU A 315 19.33 -6.80 -1.32
N VAL A 316 19.62 -6.64 -2.62
CA VAL A 316 20.87 -5.98 -3.06
C VAL A 316 20.68 -4.50 -3.34
N THR A 317 19.53 -4.11 -3.89
CA THR A 317 19.26 -2.71 -4.25
C THR A 317 17.81 -2.37 -3.99
N VAL A 318 17.58 -1.17 -3.44
CA VAL A 318 16.25 -0.57 -3.28
C VAL A 318 16.28 0.81 -3.90
N TYR A 319 15.42 1.02 -4.88
CA TYR A 319 15.15 2.32 -5.46
C TYR A 319 13.85 2.84 -4.83
N ARG A 320 13.91 3.98 -4.15
CA ARG A 320 12.71 4.65 -3.61
C ARG A 320 12.42 5.90 -4.41
N ALA A 321 11.19 6.05 -4.89
CA ALA A 321 10.76 7.30 -5.49
C ALA A 321 10.98 8.43 -4.50
N ARG A 322 11.68 9.48 -4.92
CA ARG A 322 11.86 10.64 -4.04
C ARG A 322 10.55 11.39 -4.03
N ARG A 323 10.07 11.73 -2.83
CA ARG A 323 9.00 12.71 -2.68
C ARG A 323 9.47 14.04 -3.24
N GLU A 324 9.11 14.35 -4.47
CA GLU A 324 9.23 15.69 -5.00
C GLU A 324 8.44 16.59 -4.05
N ARG A 325 9.18 17.37 -3.27
CA ARG A 325 8.60 18.38 -2.40
C ARG A 325 8.07 19.41 -3.39
N ASP A 326 6.77 19.44 -3.64
CA ASP A 326 6.13 20.36 -4.60
C ASP A 326 6.08 21.82 -4.09
N TRP A 327 7.10 22.27 -3.35
CA TRP A 327 7.13 23.59 -2.72
C TRP A 327 6.98 24.73 -3.73
N TRP A 328 7.51 24.55 -4.95
CA TRP A 328 7.31 25.50 -6.05
C TRP A 328 5.85 25.67 -6.45
N ARG A 329 5.00 24.63 -6.32
CA ARG A 329 3.56 24.73 -6.59
C ARG A 329 2.84 25.51 -5.51
N TYR A 330 3.22 25.32 -4.25
CA TYR A 330 2.73 26.15 -3.15
C TYR A 330 3.16 27.61 -3.31
N ILE A 331 4.41 27.85 -3.72
CA ILE A 331 4.91 29.20 -4.03
C ILE A 331 4.13 29.78 -5.20
N TYR A 332 3.92 29.03 -6.27
CA TYR A 332 3.19 29.50 -7.45
C TYR A 332 1.73 29.85 -7.10
N ALA A 333 1.05 28.97 -6.37
CA ALA A 333 -0.30 29.21 -5.87
C ALA A 333 -0.36 30.44 -4.94
N LEU A 334 0.59 30.58 -4.01
CA LEU A 334 0.71 31.73 -3.13
C LEU A 334 0.96 33.03 -3.92
N THR A 335 1.79 32.97 -4.96
CA THR A 335 2.12 34.12 -5.83
C THR A 335 0.88 34.58 -6.61
N ILE A 336 0.10 33.63 -7.14
CA ILE A 336 -1.19 33.94 -7.78
C ILE A 336 -2.16 34.55 -6.77
N PHE A 337 -2.26 33.97 -5.58
CA PHE A 337 -3.14 34.46 -4.52
C PHE A 337 -2.78 35.90 -4.11
N LEU A 338 -1.48 36.18 -3.95
CA LEU A 338 -0.96 37.53 -3.69
C LEU A 338 -1.22 38.48 -4.86
N GLY A 339 -1.08 38.02 -6.10
CA GLY A 339 -1.39 38.80 -7.30
C GLY A 339 -2.86 39.21 -7.36
N ILE A 340 -3.78 38.27 -7.11
CA ILE A 340 -5.22 38.54 -7.02
C ILE A 340 -5.52 39.52 -5.89
N ALA A 341 -4.94 39.29 -4.70
CA ALA A 341 -5.10 40.18 -3.55
C ALA A 341 -4.59 41.60 -3.85
N PHE A 342 -3.47 41.75 -4.56
CA PHE A 342 -2.92 43.05 -4.93
C PHE A 342 -3.78 43.78 -5.97
N MET A 343 -4.26 43.06 -7.00
CA MET A 343 -5.19 43.61 -7.98
C MET A 343 -6.48 44.10 -7.31
N LYS A 344 -7.02 43.31 -6.37
CA LYS A 344 -8.24 43.65 -5.62
C LYS A 344 -8.05 44.72 -4.56
N ARG A 345 -6.83 44.90 -4.02
CA ARG A 345 -6.51 45.97 -3.07
C ARG A 345 -6.77 47.37 -3.65
N LYS A 346 -6.66 47.56 -4.98
CA LYS A 346 -6.99 48.84 -5.64
C LYS A 346 -8.50 49.13 -5.60
N GLU A 347 -9.34 48.12 -5.78
CA GLU A 347 -10.80 48.27 -5.68
C GLU A 347 -11.24 48.51 -4.23
N TRP A 348 -10.55 47.92 -3.25
CA TRP A 348 -10.85 48.10 -1.83
C TRP A 348 -10.48 49.46 -1.25
N LYS A 349 -9.66 50.26 -1.95
CA LYS A 349 -9.37 51.65 -1.56
C LYS A 349 -10.39 52.66 -2.11
N LEU A 350 -11.28 52.22 -3.00
CA LEU A 350 -12.29 53.04 -3.66
C LEU A 350 -13.68 52.90 -3.02
N ILE A 351 -13.81 52.06 -1.98
CA ILE A 351 -14.98 51.91 -1.10
C ILE A 351 -14.51 52.35 0.28
#